data_AF-A0A969QAL3-F1
#
_entry.id   AF-A0A969QAL3-F1
#
_cell.length_a   1.000
_cell.length_b   1.000
_cell.length_c   1.000
_cell.angle_alpha   90.00
_cell.angle_beta   90.00
_cell.angle_gamma   90.00
#
_symmetry.space_group_name_H-M   'P 1'
#
loop_
_entity.id
_entity.type
_entity.pdbx_description
1 polymer ?
#
loop_
_entity_poly.entity_id
_entity_poly.type
_entity_poly.pdbx_seq_one_letter_code
_entity_poly.pdbx_strand_id
1 'polypeptide(L)'
;MRGLLIAMMNQAPKVERFKQTQDPLDGLHAKYDADTGKPVVEDDGWGHLQIDATSLFVLFLAQMTAAGLKIVQDRTELDFVQNLVHYISPAYRIADYGIWERGRKSNDGVVEINASSVGIAKAALEAIDNMALLGDGAPVIMVPPDDVARARETLQMLFQLNRRPRKRMRPC
;
A
#
# COMPACT_ATOMS: atom_id res chain seq x y z
N MET A 1 11.00 -7.80 8.44
CA MET A 1 9.71 -7.22 8.90
C MET A 1 9.88 -6.17 9.98
N ARG A 2 10.38 -6.47 11.19
CA ARG A 2 10.51 -5.45 12.26
C ARG A 2 11.31 -4.22 11.85
N GLY A 3 12.46 -4.38 11.17
CA GLY A 3 13.23 -3.23 10.65
C GLY A 3 12.42 -2.34 9.70
N LEU A 4 11.58 -2.93 8.83
CA LEU A 4 10.71 -2.17 7.94
C LEU A 4 9.59 -1.45 8.70
N LEU A 5 9.00 -2.09 9.72
CA LEU A 5 8.01 -1.46 10.59
C LEU A 5 8.60 -0.23 11.27
N ILE A 6 9.80 -0.35 11.84
CA ILE A 6 10.52 0.76 12.49
C ILE A 6 10.84 1.87 11.48
N ALA A 7 11.32 1.53 10.28
CA ALA A 7 11.60 2.51 9.23
C ALA A 7 10.35 3.27 8.78
N MET A 8 9.20 2.59 8.66
CA MET A 8 7.91 3.24 8.36
C MET A 8 7.43 4.10 9.55
N MET A 9 7.58 3.63 10.79
CA MET A 9 7.20 4.38 11.99
C MET A 9 8.01 5.67 12.16
N ASN A 10 9.28 5.68 11.75
CA ASN A 10 10.11 6.90 11.72
C ASN A 10 9.53 7.99 10.80
N GLN A 11 8.60 7.63 9.92
CA GLN A 11 7.87 8.54 9.04
C GLN A 11 6.40 8.73 9.43
N ALA A 12 6.00 8.36 10.66
CA ALA A 12 4.62 8.50 11.12
C ALA A 12 3.98 9.90 10.87
N PRO A 13 4.70 11.03 11.02
CA PRO A 13 4.14 12.34 10.68
C PRO A 13 3.66 12.46 9.23
N LYS A 14 4.31 11.78 8.28
CA LYS A 14 3.88 11.74 6.88
C LYS A 14 2.57 10.96 6.71
N VAL A 15 2.48 9.78 7.32
CA VAL A 15 1.26 8.95 7.31
C VAL A 15 0.06 9.74 7.86
N GLU A 16 0.26 10.47 8.96
CA GLU A 16 -0.77 11.33 9.56
C GLU A 16 -1.22 12.45 8.63
N ARG A 17 -0.28 13.15 7.98
CA ARG A 17 -0.61 14.21 7.01
C ARG A 17 -1.33 13.65 5.79
N PHE A 18 -0.83 12.55 5.24
CA PHE A 18 -1.38 11.92 4.03
C PHE A 18 -2.84 11.49 4.19
N LYS A 19 -3.26 11.06 5.40
CA LYS A 19 -4.68 10.77 5.69
C LYS A 19 -5.61 11.94 5.38
N GLN A 20 -5.10 13.18 5.50
CA GLN A 20 -5.86 14.40 5.23
C GLN A 20 -5.61 14.94 3.83
N THR A 21 -4.34 14.97 3.39
CA THR A 21 -3.94 15.67 2.16
C THR A 21 -4.05 14.78 0.93
N GLN A 22 -3.70 13.50 1.06
CA GLN A 22 -3.52 12.56 -0.05
C GLN A 22 -2.56 13.08 -1.14
N ASP A 23 -1.69 14.03 -0.79
CA ASP A 23 -0.70 14.61 -1.67
C ASP A 23 0.47 13.61 -1.83
N PRO A 24 0.95 13.34 -3.05
CA PRO A 24 2.12 12.51 -3.26
C PRO A 24 3.32 12.90 -2.39
N LEU A 25 3.56 14.19 -2.11
CA LEU A 25 4.67 14.71 -1.29
C LEU A 25 4.54 14.34 0.20
N ASP A 26 3.31 14.09 0.67
CA ASP A 26 3.06 13.57 2.02
C ASP A 26 3.13 12.04 2.09
N GLY A 27 3.36 11.36 0.95
CA GLY A 27 3.48 9.91 0.90
C GLY A 27 4.70 9.36 1.65
N LEU A 28 4.58 8.14 2.17
CA LEU A 28 5.71 7.40 2.73
C LEU A 28 6.79 7.21 1.66
N HIS A 29 8.04 7.43 2.03
CA HIS A 29 9.15 6.94 1.21
C HIS A 29 9.19 5.42 1.28
N ALA A 30 9.42 4.77 0.14
CA ALA A 30 9.57 3.30 0.09
C ALA A 30 11.03 2.83 0.09
N LYS A 31 12.00 3.75 0.16
CA LYS A 31 13.44 3.45 0.16
C LYS A 31 14.08 3.91 1.45
N TYR A 32 14.82 3.00 2.06
CA TYR A 32 15.45 3.20 3.35
C TYR A 32 16.91 2.86 3.30
N ASP A 33 17.68 3.61 4.09
CA ASP A 33 19.05 3.25 4.42
C ASP A 33 19.03 1.97 5.28
N ALA A 34 19.86 0.99 4.93
CA ALA A 34 19.80 -0.33 5.56
C ALA A 34 20.27 -0.31 7.03
N ASP A 35 21.17 0.59 7.38
CA ASP A 35 21.76 0.68 8.71
C ASP A 35 20.90 1.54 9.64
N THR A 36 20.35 2.65 9.14
CA THR A 36 19.64 3.65 9.94
C THR A 36 18.12 3.60 9.81
N GLY A 37 17.59 2.95 8.76
CA GLY A 37 16.16 2.91 8.47
C GLY A 37 15.56 4.28 8.09
N LYS A 38 16.40 5.27 7.77
CA LYS A 38 15.97 6.62 7.36
C LYS A 38 15.71 6.70 5.86
N PRO A 39 14.86 7.61 5.39
CA PRO A 39 14.75 7.93 3.97
C PRO A 39 16.12 8.31 3.39
N VAL A 40 16.40 7.85 2.17
CA VAL A 40 17.69 8.07 1.48
C VAL A 40 17.61 9.16 0.41
N VAL A 41 16.43 9.71 0.18
CA VAL A 41 16.13 10.70 -0.85
C VAL A 41 15.19 11.77 -0.31
N GLU A 42 15.34 12.99 -0.81
CA GLU A 42 14.44 14.10 -0.51
C GLU A 42 13.08 13.91 -1.17
N ASP A 43 12.06 14.59 -0.64
CA ASP A 43 10.65 14.46 -1.05
C ASP A 43 10.41 14.87 -2.52
N ASP A 44 11.20 15.80 -3.06
CA ASP A 44 11.09 16.26 -4.45
C ASP A 44 12.06 15.54 -5.41
N GLY A 45 12.97 14.74 -4.88
CA GLY A 45 14.01 14.04 -5.65
C GLY A 45 13.57 12.68 -6.20
N TRP A 46 12.43 12.15 -5.73
CA TRP A 46 11.94 10.82 -6.09
C TRP A 46 10.42 10.73 -6.12
N GLY A 47 9.85 9.99 -7.08
CA GLY A 47 8.42 9.65 -7.07
C GLY A 47 8.08 8.68 -5.94
N HIS A 48 7.94 9.19 -4.72
CA HIS A 48 8.00 8.36 -3.51
C HIS A 48 6.66 7.77 -3.06
N LEU A 49 5.51 8.24 -3.57
CA LEU A 49 4.22 7.60 -3.30
C LEU A 49 4.14 6.24 -4.01
N GLN A 50 4.38 5.16 -3.27
CA GLN A 50 4.28 3.78 -3.73
C GLN A 50 3.33 2.99 -2.83
N ILE A 51 2.06 2.95 -3.24
CA ILE A 51 1.00 2.30 -2.46
C ILE A 51 1.21 0.78 -2.45
N ASP A 52 1.72 0.22 -3.55
CA ASP A 52 2.00 -1.22 -3.65
C ASP A 52 3.05 -1.70 -2.65
N ALA A 53 4.16 -0.98 -2.47
CA ALA A 53 5.21 -1.34 -1.53
C ALA A 53 4.69 -1.38 -0.09
N THR A 54 3.92 -0.36 0.31
CA THR A 54 3.31 -0.29 1.65
C THR A 54 2.28 -1.40 1.84
N SER A 55 1.45 -1.63 0.83
CA SER A 55 0.43 -2.69 0.86
C SER A 55 1.04 -4.09 0.91
N LEU A 56 2.16 -4.33 0.21
CA LEU A 56 2.90 -5.60 0.25
C LEU A 56 3.42 -5.88 1.67
N PHE A 57 3.93 -4.85 2.35
CA PHE A 57 4.32 -4.97 3.75
C PHE A 57 3.13 -5.38 4.64
N VAL A 58 1.97 -4.73 4.50
CA VAL A 58 0.77 -5.03 5.29
C VAL A 58 0.28 -6.47 5.02
N LEU A 59 0.27 -6.90 3.75
CA LEU A 59 -0.10 -8.26 3.37
C LEU A 59 0.83 -9.31 4.01
N PHE A 60 2.15 -9.10 3.95
CA PHE A 60 3.10 -10.01 4.58
C PHE A 60 3.03 -9.97 6.11
N LEU A 61 2.78 -8.80 6.70
CA LEU A 61 2.57 -8.69 8.14
C LEU A 61 1.38 -9.55 8.58
N ALA A 62 0.26 -9.47 7.87
CA ALA A 62 -0.92 -10.30 8.11
C ALA A 62 -0.58 -11.79 7.98
N GLN A 63 0.03 -12.21 6.87
CA GLN A 63 0.38 -13.62 6.64
C GLN A 63 1.35 -14.18 7.68
N MET A 64 2.38 -13.42 8.06
CA MET A 64 3.36 -13.84 9.06
C MET A 64 2.74 -13.92 10.46
N THR A 65 1.82 -13.01 10.78
CA THR A 65 1.09 -13.03 12.05
C THR A 65 0.16 -14.25 12.10
N ALA A 66 -0.57 -14.54 11.02
CA ALA A 66 -1.39 -15.74 10.90
C ALA A 66 -0.57 -17.04 10.99
N ALA A 67 0.71 -17.02 10.59
CA ALA A 67 1.66 -18.11 10.77
C ALA A 67 2.24 -18.21 12.20
N GLY A 68 1.80 -17.36 13.14
CA GLY A 68 2.21 -17.38 14.55
C GLY A 68 3.43 -16.53 14.89
N LEU A 69 3.93 -15.71 13.96
CA LEU A 69 5.07 -14.82 14.23
C LEU A 69 4.60 -13.54 14.92
N LYS A 70 5.22 -13.23 16.06
CA LYS A 70 4.97 -11.98 16.82
C LYS A 70 5.82 -10.84 16.27
N ILE A 71 5.30 -10.14 15.27
CA ILE A 71 5.99 -9.00 14.65
C ILE A 71 5.67 -7.69 15.36
N VAL A 72 4.40 -7.41 15.63
CA VAL A 72 3.91 -6.25 16.40
C VAL A 72 4.06 -6.56 17.89
N GLN A 73 4.64 -5.65 18.66
CA GLN A 73 5.04 -5.88 20.06
C GLN A 73 4.27 -5.04 21.08
N ASP A 74 3.80 -3.86 20.69
CA ASP A 74 3.11 -2.96 21.61
C ASP A 74 1.94 -2.21 20.95
N ARG A 75 1.26 -1.41 21.76
CA ARG A 75 0.08 -0.65 21.33
C ARG A 75 0.42 0.42 20.29
N THR A 76 1.61 1.03 20.39
CA THR A 76 2.05 2.08 19.45
C THR A 76 2.33 1.48 18.07
N GLU A 77 2.98 0.31 18.01
CA GLU A 77 3.15 -0.44 16.77
C GLU A 77 1.80 -0.86 16.17
N LEU A 78 0.85 -1.33 17.00
CA LEU A 78 -0.51 -1.68 16.56
C LEU A 78 -1.26 -0.49 15.96
N ASP A 79 -1.28 0.65 16.66
CA ASP A 79 -1.97 1.86 16.20
C ASP A 79 -1.34 2.39 14.90
N PHE A 80 -0.01 2.25 14.74
CA PHE A 80 0.66 2.58 13.50
C PHE A 80 0.25 1.66 12.34
N VAL A 81 0.09 0.36 12.57
CA VAL A 81 -0.42 -0.55 11.53
C VAL A 81 -1.87 -0.21 11.14
N GLN A 82 -2.71 0.17 12.10
CA GLN A 82 -4.05 0.69 11.80
C GLN A 82 -3.99 1.95 10.93
N ASN A 83 -3.03 2.84 11.17
CA ASN A 83 -2.78 4.00 10.30
C ASN A 83 -2.33 3.60 8.90
N LEU A 84 -1.51 2.56 8.74
CA LEU A 84 -1.15 2.03 7.42
C LEU A 84 -2.36 1.46 6.67
N VAL A 85 -3.32 0.86 7.37
CA VAL A 85 -4.60 0.44 6.78
C VAL A 85 -5.35 1.65 6.22
N HIS A 86 -5.50 2.72 7.00
CA HIS A 86 -6.10 3.96 6.51
C HIS A 86 -5.35 4.59 5.33
N TYR A 87 -4.02 4.46 5.33
CA TYR A 87 -3.14 4.97 4.28
C TYR A 87 -3.36 4.23 2.94
N ILE A 88 -3.50 2.90 2.94
CA ILE A 88 -3.66 2.11 1.71
C ILE A 88 -5.14 1.93 1.29
N SER A 89 -6.09 2.09 2.20
CA SER A 89 -7.54 2.03 1.96
C SER A 89 -8.02 2.75 0.67
N PRO A 90 -7.65 4.03 0.43
CA PRO A 90 -8.09 4.77 -0.75
C PRO A 90 -7.33 4.44 -2.04
N ALA A 91 -6.55 3.36 -2.12
CA ALA A 91 -5.75 2.98 -3.30
C ALA A 91 -6.55 2.98 -4.61
N TYR A 92 -7.85 2.67 -4.56
CA TYR A 92 -8.74 2.65 -5.72
C TYR A 92 -8.96 4.02 -6.38
N ARG A 93 -8.57 5.12 -5.73
CA ARG A 93 -8.75 6.50 -6.22
C ARG A 93 -7.51 7.38 -6.09
N ILE A 94 -6.42 6.89 -5.48
CA ILE A 94 -5.15 7.62 -5.38
C ILE A 94 -4.21 7.14 -6.48
N ALA A 95 -3.76 8.07 -7.32
CA ALA A 95 -2.74 7.82 -8.32
C ALA A 95 -1.36 7.78 -7.66
N ASP A 96 -0.52 6.82 -8.06
CA ASP A 96 0.80 6.60 -7.48
C ASP A 96 1.86 6.34 -8.57
N TYR A 97 3.11 6.13 -8.14
CA TYR A 97 4.22 5.85 -9.06
C TYR A 97 4.33 4.38 -9.48
N GLY A 98 3.57 3.50 -8.81
CA GLY A 98 3.56 2.06 -9.01
C GLY A 98 4.92 1.39 -8.79
N ILE A 99 4.97 0.09 -9.06
CA ILE A 99 6.12 -0.78 -8.77
C ILE A 99 7.38 -0.39 -9.53
N TRP A 100 7.22 0.29 -10.67
CA TRP A 100 8.32 0.74 -11.52
C TRP A 100 8.79 2.15 -11.19
N GLU A 101 8.17 2.81 -10.22
CA GLU A 101 8.58 4.12 -9.68
C GLU A 101 8.55 5.24 -10.73
N ARG A 102 7.70 5.11 -11.75
CA ARG A 102 7.67 5.97 -12.94
C ARG A 102 6.32 6.61 -13.21
N GLY A 103 5.30 6.28 -12.43
CA GLY A 103 3.93 6.69 -12.69
C GLY A 103 3.36 5.92 -13.87
N ARG A 104 2.72 6.63 -14.79
CA ARG A 104 2.03 6.04 -15.93
C ARG A 104 2.98 5.36 -16.92
N LYS A 105 2.41 4.45 -17.71
CA LYS A 105 3.17 3.61 -18.67
C LYS A 105 4.00 4.37 -19.70
N SER A 106 3.72 5.65 -19.97
CA SER A 106 4.54 6.50 -20.86
C SER A 106 5.85 6.96 -20.22
N ASN A 107 6.04 6.75 -18.91
CA ASN A 107 7.25 7.10 -18.14
C ASN A 107 7.59 8.60 -18.20
N ASP A 108 6.59 9.47 -18.16
CA ASP A 108 6.77 10.93 -18.11
C ASP A 108 6.63 11.49 -16.68
N GLY A 109 6.62 10.62 -15.67
CA GLY A 109 6.58 11.00 -14.25
C GLY A 109 5.19 11.41 -13.75
N VAL A 110 4.15 11.32 -14.59
CA VAL A 110 2.76 11.59 -14.18
C VAL A 110 2.19 10.35 -13.49
N VAL A 111 1.68 10.50 -12.28
CA VAL A 111 1.04 9.42 -11.52
C VAL A 111 -0.24 8.90 -12.21
N GLU A 112 -0.52 7.61 -12.06
CA GLU A 112 -1.80 7.01 -12.47
C GLU A 112 -2.30 6.02 -11.43
N ILE A 113 -3.56 5.60 -11.54
CA ILE A 113 -4.07 4.48 -10.73
C ILE A 113 -3.49 3.18 -11.27
N ASN A 114 -2.49 2.64 -10.57
CA ASN A 114 -1.82 1.41 -10.97
C ASN A 114 -2.61 0.18 -10.53
N ALA A 115 -2.91 -0.72 -11.48
CA ALA A 115 -3.62 -1.97 -11.19
C ALA A 115 -2.87 -2.87 -10.20
N SER A 116 -1.52 -2.82 -10.19
CA SER A 116 -0.70 -3.52 -9.20
C SER A 116 -1.00 -2.99 -7.80
N SER A 117 -0.95 -1.67 -7.61
CA SER A 117 -1.20 -0.98 -6.34
C SER A 117 -2.60 -1.24 -5.81
N VAL A 118 -3.64 -1.09 -6.64
CA VAL A 118 -5.02 -1.40 -6.23
C VAL A 118 -5.17 -2.89 -5.88
N GLY A 119 -4.55 -3.77 -6.67
CA GLY A 119 -4.63 -5.22 -6.49
C GLY A 119 -4.05 -5.67 -5.15
N ILE A 120 -2.86 -5.18 -4.83
CA ILE A 120 -2.19 -5.56 -3.60
C ILE A 120 -2.77 -4.86 -2.37
N ALA A 121 -3.21 -3.61 -2.49
CA ALA A 121 -3.94 -2.93 -1.42
C ALA A 121 -5.20 -3.70 -1.05
N LYS A 122 -6.01 -4.09 -2.05
CA LYS A 122 -7.18 -4.94 -1.81
C LYS A 122 -6.82 -6.24 -1.08
N ALA A 123 -5.79 -6.94 -1.52
CA ALA A 123 -5.37 -8.19 -0.90
C ALA A 123 -4.88 -8.00 0.54
N ALA A 124 -4.13 -6.92 0.80
CA ALA A 124 -3.65 -6.56 2.13
C ALA A 124 -4.81 -6.24 3.09
N LEU A 125 -5.77 -5.43 2.62
CA LEU A 125 -6.98 -5.06 3.35
C LEU A 125 -7.82 -6.30 3.68
N GLU A 126 -8.07 -7.18 2.71
CA GLU A 126 -8.81 -8.45 2.96
C GLU A 126 -8.06 -9.38 3.92
N ALA A 127 -6.72 -9.39 3.90
CA ALA A 127 -5.93 -10.29 4.73
C ALA A 127 -5.80 -9.82 6.18
N ILE A 128 -5.73 -8.51 6.43
CA ILE A 128 -5.47 -7.95 7.76
C ILE A 128 -6.74 -7.62 8.57
N ASP A 129 -7.89 -7.56 7.91
CA ASP A 129 -9.16 -7.23 8.57
C ASP A 129 -9.47 -8.20 9.73
N ASN A 130 -9.92 -7.64 10.85
CA ASN A 130 -10.23 -8.36 12.10
C ASN A 130 -9.04 -9.14 12.73
N MET A 131 -7.79 -8.85 12.34
CA MET A 131 -6.63 -9.50 12.96
C MET A 131 -6.25 -8.87 14.31
N ALA A 132 -6.08 -9.71 15.33
CA ALA A 132 -5.52 -9.33 16.64
C ALA A 132 -3.98 -9.44 16.61
N LEU A 133 -3.29 -8.40 16.14
CA LEU A 133 -1.83 -8.45 15.93
C LEU A 133 -1.00 -8.61 17.21
N LEU A 134 -1.54 -8.18 18.36
CA LEU A 134 -0.91 -8.35 19.68
C LEU A 134 -1.36 -9.65 20.40
N GLY A 135 -2.23 -10.44 19.79
CA GLY A 135 -2.81 -11.64 20.38
C GLY A 135 -4.12 -11.39 21.13
N ASP A 136 -4.57 -12.42 21.84
CA ASP A 136 -5.91 -12.48 22.43
C ASP A 136 -6.19 -11.34 23.41
N GLY A 137 -7.37 -10.72 23.27
CA GLY A 137 -7.82 -9.61 24.12
C GLY A 137 -7.30 -8.23 23.71
N ALA A 138 -6.40 -8.13 22.73
CA ALA A 138 -6.02 -6.86 22.14
C ALA A 138 -7.06 -6.35 21.11
N PRO A 139 -7.11 -5.04 20.83
CA PRO A 139 -7.90 -4.52 19.72
C PRO A 139 -7.49 -5.15 18.39
N VAL A 140 -8.47 -5.38 17.54
CA VAL A 140 -8.27 -5.88 16.18
C VAL A 140 -8.07 -4.73 15.19
N ILE A 141 -7.38 -5.02 14.09
CA ILE A 141 -7.34 -4.12 12.94
C ILE A 141 -8.72 -4.05 12.28
N MET A 142 -9.16 -2.83 11.94
CA MET A 142 -10.46 -2.57 11.31
C MET A 142 -10.26 -2.01 9.91
N VAL A 143 -10.82 -2.68 8.91
CA VAL A 143 -10.82 -2.23 7.51
C VAL A 143 -12.22 -1.73 7.11
N PRO A 144 -12.36 -0.55 6.46
CA PRO A 144 -13.63 -0.12 5.91
C PRO A 144 -14.09 -1.06 4.76
N PRO A 145 -15.25 -1.75 4.87
CA PRO A 145 -15.69 -2.71 3.85
C PRO A 145 -15.90 -2.08 2.46
N ASP A 146 -16.32 -0.82 2.43
CA ASP A 146 -16.50 -0.02 1.22
C ASP A 146 -15.22 0.10 0.39
N ASP A 147 -14.05 0.22 1.02
CA ASP A 147 -12.78 0.42 0.31
C ASP A 147 -12.36 -0.86 -0.44
N VAL A 148 -12.60 -2.03 0.15
CA VAL A 148 -12.38 -3.33 -0.50
C VAL A 148 -13.30 -3.51 -1.70
N ALA A 149 -14.57 -3.12 -1.56
CA ALA A 149 -15.54 -3.18 -2.66
C ALA A 149 -15.15 -2.24 -3.82
N ARG A 150 -14.81 -0.99 -3.52
CA ARG A 150 -14.36 0.00 -4.52
C ARG A 150 -13.05 -0.44 -5.20
N ALA A 151 -12.10 -0.99 -4.46
CA ALA A 151 -10.88 -1.55 -5.05
C ALA A 151 -11.17 -2.70 -6.02
N ARG A 152 -12.13 -3.58 -5.70
CA ARG A 152 -12.58 -4.65 -6.60
C ARG A 152 -13.19 -4.08 -7.89
N GLU A 153 -14.05 -3.08 -7.78
CA GLU A 153 -14.68 -2.41 -8.94
C GLU A 153 -13.63 -1.73 -9.82
N THR A 154 -12.72 -0.96 -9.22
CA THR A 154 -11.62 -0.31 -9.95
C THR A 154 -10.75 -1.32 -10.70
N LEU A 155 -10.40 -2.45 -10.08
CA LEU A 155 -9.65 -3.51 -10.75
C LEU A 155 -10.39 -4.08 -11.96
N GLN A 156 -11.69 -4.32 -11.84
CA GLN A 156 -12.50 -4.78 -12.97
C GLN A 156 -12.47 -3.79 -14.13
N MET A 157 -12.59 -2.48 -13.85
CA MET A 157 -12.49 -1.43 -14.86
C MET A 157 -11.10 -1.41 -15.52
N LEU A 158 -10.03 -1.42 -14.73
CA LEU A 158 -8.65 -1.40 -15.22
C LEU A 158 -8.35 -2.61 -16.12
N PHE A 159 -8.86 -3.80 -15.81
CA PHE A 159 -8.67 -4.98 -16.65
C PHE A 159 -9.56 -4.98 -17.89
N GLN A 160 -10.76 -4.41 -17.84
CA GLN A 160 -11.63 -4.26 -19.01
C GLN A 160 -11.06 -3.25 -20.02
N LEU A 161 -10.53 -2.12 -19.54
CA LEU A 161 -9.87 -1.09 -20.37
C LEU A 161 -8.64 -1.64 -21.12
N ASN A 162 -7.93 -2.63 -20.54
CA ASN A 162 -6.76 -3.24 -21.16
C ASN A 162 -7.09 -4.39 -22.14
N ARG A 163 -8.37 -4.70 -22.39
CA ARG A 163 -8.76 -5.64 -23.45
C ARG A 163 -8.61 -4.97 -24.82
N ARG A 164 -7.42 -5.07 -25.42
CA ARG A 164 -7.28 -4.83 -26.88
C ARG A 164 -8.24 -5.78 -27.62
N PRO A 165 -8.95 -5.33 -28.67
CA PRO A 165 -9.71 -6.25 -29.50
C PRO A 165 -8.72 -7.29 -30.04
N ARG A 166 -8.97 -8.58 -29.77
CA ARG A 166 -8.21 -9.67 -30.38
C ARG A 166 -8.26 -9.42 -31.89
N LYS A 167 -7.10 -9.17 -32.52
CA LYS A 167 -7.01 -9.22 -33.98
C LYS A 167 -7.52 -10.61 -34.36
N ARG A 168 -8.70 -10.69 -35.00
CA ARG A 168 -9.16 -11.93 -35.63
C ARG A 168 -8.06 -12.31 -36.61
N MET A 169 -7.31 -13.38 -36.31
CA MET A 169 -6.49 -14.03 -37.34
C MET A 169 -7.46 -14.41 -38.45
N ARG A 170 -7.31 -13.79 -39.62
CA ARG A 170 -8.01 -14.25 -40.82
C ARG A 170 -7.41 -15.63 -41.14
N PRO A 171 -8.22 -16.69 -41.28
CA PRO A 171 -7.71 -17.94 -41.84
C PRO A 171 -7.17 -17.66 -43.25
N CYS A 172 -6.00 -18.25 -43.54
CA CYS A 172 -5.39 -18.23 -44.87
C CYS A 172 -6.23 -19.03 -45.86
#